data_AF-A0A932VR05-F1
#
_entry.id   AF-A0A932VR05-F1
#
_cell.length_a   1.000
_cell.length_b   1.000
_cell.length_c   1.000
_cell.angle_alpha   90.00
_cell.angle_beta   90.00
_cell.angle_gamma   90.00
#
_symmetry.space_group_name_H-M   'P 1'
#
loop_
_entity.id
_entity.type
_entity.pdbx_description
1 polymer ?
#
loop_
_entity_poly.entity_id
_entity_poly.type
_entity_poly.pdbx_seq_one_letter_code
_entity_poly.pdbx_strand_id
1 'polypeptide(L)'
;DEKIISPDNQAARRILSDQIKDILNDLSPKERKILEMRHGLIDGVMRTLEEVGKEFGVTRERIRQIEAKAHEKIREHDKSQRLLGY
;
A
#
# COMPACT_ATOMS: atom_id res chain seq x y z
N ASP A 1 -17.53 -13.75 15.31
CA ASP A 1 -16.32 -14.09 14.54
C ASP A 1 -15.13 -13.21 14.91
N GLU A 2 -14.46 -13.55 16.00
CA GLU A 2 -13.06 -13.17 16.19
C GLU A 2 -12.25 -13.95 15.16
N LYS A 3 -11.86 -13.30 14.05
CA LYS A 3 -10.92 -13.88 13.10
C LYS A 3 -9.57 -14.03 13.80
N ILE A 4 -9.35 -15.18 14.43
CA ILE A 4 -8.05 -15.59 14.96
C ILE A 4 -7.10 -15.62 13.75
N ILE A 5 -6.29 -14.58 13.62
CA ILE A 5 -5.32 -14.45 12.53
C ILE A 5 -4.23 -15.48 12.80
N SER A 6 -4.29 -16.63 12.10
CA SER A 6 -3.28 -17.70 12.23
C SER A 6 -1.85 -17.14 12.18
N PRO A 7 -0.87 -17.76 12.87
CA PRO A 7 0.53 -17.32 12.88
C PRO A 7 1.10 -17.14 11.47
N ASP A 8 0.66 -17.97 10.53
CA ASP A 8 0.98 -17.94 9.10
C ASP A 8 0.46 -16.64 8.44
N ASN A 9 -0.76 -16.23 8.80
CA ASN A 9 -1.34 -14.96 8.37
C ASN A 9 -0.65 -13.75 9.03
N GLN A 10 -0.10 -13.90 10.25
CA GLN A 10 0.69 -12.84 10.88
C GLN A 10 2.07 -12.69 10.23
N ALA A 11 2.76 -13.79 9.93
CA ALA A 11 4.03 -13.77 9.20
C ALA A 11 3.83 -13.22 7.78
N ALA A 12 2.79 -13.68 7.07
CA ALA A 12 2.43 -13.18 5.76
C ALA A 12 2.07 -11.69 5.80
N ARG A 13 1.29 -11.23 6.81
CA ARG A 13 1.01 -9.80 7.01
C ARG A 13 2.27 -8.98 7.25
N ARG A 14 3.22 -9.46 8.07
CA ARG A 14 4.47 -8.75 8.32
C ARG A 14 5.30 -8.61 7.05
N ILE A 15 5.45 -9.69 6.28
CA ILE A 15 6.16 -9.67 5.00
C ILE A 15 5.48 -8.70 4.03
N LEU A 16 4.15 -8.74 3.94
CA LEU A 16 3.38 -7.83 3.09
C LEU A 16 3.53 -6.38 3.54
N SER A 17 3.47 -6.12 4.84
CA SER A 17 3.65 -4.79 5.42
C SER A 17 5.06 -4.23 5.20
N ASP A 18 6.10 -5.05 5.31
CA ASP A 18 7.48 -4.61 5.10
C ASP A 18 7.76 -4.32 3.62
N GLN A 19 7.27 -5.16 2.70
CA GLN A 19 7.32 -4.86 1.28
C GLN A 19 6.57 -3.57 0.95
N ILE A 20 5.35 -3.41 1.47
CA ILE A 20 4.57 -2.19 1.29
C ILE A 20 5.32 -0.99 1.87
N LYS A 21 5.97 -1.09 3.04
CA LYS A 21 6.77 0.00 3.61
C LYS A 21 7.93 0.42 2.72
N ASP A 22 8.64 -0.52 2.09
CA ASP A 22 9.74 -0.20 1.16
C ASP A 22 9.23 0.55 -0.06
N ILE A 23 8.10 0.12 -0.63
CA ILE A 23 7.45 0.83 -1.75
C ILE A 23 6.94 2.21 -1.33
N LEU A 24 6.37 2.31 -0.12
CA LEU A 24 5.90 3.57 0.47
C LEU A 24 7.07 4.52 0.78
N ASN A 25 8.27 4.00 1.06
CA ASN A 25 9.49 4.80 1.26
C ASN A 25 9.89 5.56 0.00
N ASP A 26 9.61 4.98 -1.16
CA ASP A 26 9.89 5.51 -2.48
C ASP A 26 8.82 6.51 -3.00
N LEU A 27 7.74 6.70 -2.24
CA LEU A 27 6.68 7.65 -2.52
C LEU A 27 6.84 8.90 -1.66
N SER A 28 6.36 10.03 -2.18
CA SER A 28 6.35 11.27 -1.39
C SER A 28 5.51 11.09 -0.12
N PRO A 29 5.81 11.82 0.98
CA PRO A 29 5.05 11.69 2.23
C PRO A 29 3.54 11.85 2.06
N LYS A 30 3.10 12.66 1.08
CA LYS A 30 1.69 12.86 0.75
C LYS A 30 1.09 11.64 0.02
N GLU A 31 1.80 11.08 -0.95
CA GLU A 31 1.38 9.86 -1.68
C GLU A 31 1.32 8.65 -0.75
N ARG A 32 2.29 8.52 0.17
CA ARG A 32 2.31 7.50 1.21
C ARG A 32 1.05 7.56 2.06
N LYS A 33 0.74 8.74 2.59
CA LYS A 33 -0.43 8.94 3.47
C LYS A 33 -1.76 8.66 2.77
N ILE A 34 -1.83 8.97 1.47
CA ILE A 34 -2.97 8.63 0.61
C ILE A 34 -3.16 7.11 0.53
N LEU A 35 -2.09 6.34 0.27
CA LEU A 35 -2.17 4.88 0.20
C LEU A 35 -2.44 4.25 1.57
N GLU A 36 -1.81 4.77 2.62
CA GLU A 36 -2.04 4.32 3.99
C GLU A 36 -3.50 4.48 4.40
N MET A 37 -4.10 5.64 4.11
CA MET A 37 -5.53 5.86 4.37
C MET A 37 -6.41 4.98 3.49
N ARG A 38 -6.07 4.82 2.21
CA ARG A 38 -6.86 4.00 1.29
C ARG A 38 -6.93 2.54 1.72
N HIS A 39 -5.81 1.98 2.15
CA HIS A 39 -5.71 0.59 2.59
C HIS A 39 -5.98 0.40 4.08
N GLY A 40 -6.34 1.47 4.82
CA GLY A 40 -6.57 1.40 6.26
C GLY A 40 -5.34 0.99 7.06
N LEU A 41 -4.14 1.35 6.61
CA LEU A 41 -2.87 1.01 7.29
C LEU A 41 -2.65 1.82 8.57
N ILE A 42 -3.38 2.93 8.75
CA ILE A 42 -3.28 3.80 9.94
C ILE A 42 -4.38 3.46 10.96
N ASP A 43 -5.63 3.45 10.51
CA ASP A 43 -6.83 3.37 11.36
C ASP A 43 -7.59 2.03 11.20
N GLY A 44 -7.13 1.14 10.32
CA GLY A 44 -7.80 -0.13 10.03
C GLY A 44 -9.00 0.00 9.10
N VAL A 45 -9.33 1.22 8.64
CA VAL A 45 -10.52 1.48 7.84
C VAL A 45 -10.12 1.79 6.40
N MET A 46 -10.55 0.94 5.47
CA MET A 46 -10.35 1.20 4.05
C MET A 46 -11.28 2.32 3.59
N ARG A 47 -10.72 3.28 2.86
CA ARG A 47 -11.45 4.41 2.28
C ARG A 47 -11.51 4.29 0.77
N THR A 48 -12.61 4.77 0.19
CA THR A 48 -12.77 4.82 -1.27
C THR A 48 -11.90 5.91 -1.89
N LEU A 49 -11.64 5.78 -3.19
CA LEU A 49 -10.97 6.80 -4.00
C LEU A 49 -11.54 8.22 -3.81
N GLU A 50 -12.86 8.31 -3.68
CA GLU A 50 -13.57 9.59 -3.54
C GLU A 50 -13.44 10.17 -2.14
N GLU A 51 -13.50 9.34 -1.10
CA GLU A 51 -13.27 9.78 0.29
C GLU A 51 -11.85 10.29 0.48
N VAL A 52 -10.86 9.52 0.03
CA VAL A 52 -9.44 9.93 0.11
C VAL A 52 -9.20 11.16 -0.77
N GLY A 53 -9.80 11.23 -1.96
CA GLY A 53 -9.71 12.41 -2.81
C GLY A 53 -10.24 13.67 -2.12
N LYS A 54 -11.41 13.59 -1.48
CA LYS A 54 -12.01 14.69 -0.72
C LYS A 54 -11.13 15.13 0.44
N GLU A 55 -10.58 14.18 1.20
CA GLU A 55 -9.75 14.49 2.38
C GLU A 55 -8.41 15.14 2.02
N PHE A 56 -7.79 14.70 0.92
CA PHE A 56 -6.50 15.24 0.46
C PHE A 56 -6.63 16.42 -0.51
N GLY A 57 -7.85 16.83 -0.86
CA GLY A 57 -8.14 17.91 -1.82
C GLY A 57 -7.66 17.58 -3.23
N VAL A 58 -7.73 16.31 -3.63
CA VAL A 58 -7.30 15.83 -4.95
C VAL A 58 -8.42 15.08 -5.66
N THR A 59 -8.33 15.01 -6.99
CA THR A 59 -9.32 14.28 -7.78
C THR A 59 -9.19 12.77 -7.57
N ARG A 60 -10.30 12.05 -7.76
CA ARG A 60 -10.33 10.59 -7.80
C ARG A 60 -9.27 10.01 -8.75
N GLU A 61 -9.11 10.60 -9.92
CA GLU A 61 -8.13 10.14 -10.91
C GLU A 61 -6.69 10.32 -10.40
N ARG A 62 -6.41 11.35 -9.62
CA ARG A 62 -5.09 11.52 -9.00
C ARG A 62 -4.79 10.39 -8.02
N ILE A 63 -5.76 9.97 -7.19
CA ILE A 63 -5.58 8.84 -6.28
C ILE A 63 -5.34 7.55 -7.07
N ARG A 64 -6.06 7.34 -8.18
CA ARG A 64 -5.86 6.18 -9.08
C ARG A 64 -4.45 6.15 -9.68
N GLN A 65 -3.93 7.30 -10.12
CA GLN A 65 -2.56 7.40 -10.65
C GLN A 65 -1.51 7.05 -9.58
N ILE A 66 -1.69 7.53 -8.35
CA ILE A 66 -0.79 7.21 -7.24
C ILE A 66 -0.79 5.71 -6.96
N GLU A 67 -1.97 5.09 -6.99
CA GLU A 67 -2.09 3.64 -6.85
C GLU A 67 -1.40 2.88 -7.98
N ALA A 68 -1.61 3.29 -9.23
CA ALA A 68 -0.97 2.65 -10.39
C ALA A 68 0.57 2.74 -10.29
N LYS A 69 1.10 3.90 -9.89
CA LYS A 69 2.53 4.14 -9.67
C LYS A 69 3.07 3.26 -8.55
N ALA A 70 2.34 3.13 -7.44
CA ALA A 70 2.72 2.22 -6.36
C ALA A 70 2.76 0.78 -6.85
N HIS A 71 1.72 0.35 -7.59
CA HIS A 71 1.58 -1.01 -8.12
C HIS A 71 2.65 -1.38 -9.16
N GLU A 72 3.12 -0.40 -9.93
CA GLU A 72 4.24 -0.52 -10.86
C GLU A 72 5.56 -0.71 -10.10
N LYS A 73 5.82 0.11 -9.08
CA LYS A 73 6.99 -0.05 -8.19
C LYS A 73 7.02 -1.41 -7.49
N ILE A 74 5.87 -1.95 -7.06
CA ILE A 74 5.80 -3.31 -6.48
C ILE A 74 6.32 -4.34 -7.48
N ARG A 75 5.87 -4.25 -8.74
CA ARG A 75 6.30 -5.17 -9.78
C ARG A 75 7.78 -5.04 -10.11
N GLU A 76 8.32 -3.83 -10.12
CA GLU A 76 9.75 -3.60 -10.32
C GLU A 76 10.57 -4.20 -9.18
N HIS A 77 10.14 -4.00 -7.94
CA HIS A 77 10.82 -4.54 -6.76
C HIS A 77 10.78 -6.09 -6.74
N ASP A 78 9.63 -6.71 -7.00
CA ASP A 78 9.51 -8.19 -7.09
C ASP A 78 10.39 -8.76 -8.22
N LYS A 79 10.40 -8.12 -9.40
CA LYS A 79 11.29 -8.51 -10.50
C LYS A 79 12.78 -8.40 -10.13
N SER A 80 13.16 -7.31 -9.45
CA SER A 80 14.54 -7.10 -9.00
C SER A 80 14.97 -8.17 -7.97
N GLN A 81 14.11 -8.47 -6.99
CA GLN A 81 14.37 -9.51 -5.99
C GLN A 81 14.50 -10.91 -6.62
N ARG A 82 13.70 -11.23 -7.65
CA ARG A 82 13.84 -12.49 -8.38
C ARG A 82 15.13 -12.60 -9.19
N LEU A 83 15.65 -11.49 -9.69
CA LEU A 83 16.91 -11.45 -10.45
C LEU A 83 18.15 -11.59 -9.54
N LEU A 84 18.07 -11.12 -8.29
CA LEU A 84 19.14 -11.27 -7.29
C LEU A 84 19.20 -12.67 -6.66
N GLY A 85 18.16 -13.47 -6.84
CA GLY A 85 18.07 -14.86 -6.32
C GLY A 85 18.63 -15.94 -7.26
N TYR A 86 19.26 -15.55 -8.36
CA TYR A 86 20.01 -16.43 -9.28
C TYR A 86 21.51 -16.11 -9.20
#